data_AF-A0A1S3Z7E6-F1
#
_entry.id   AF-A0A1S3Z7E6-F1
#
_cell.length_a   1.000
_cell.length_b   1.000
_cell.length_c   1.000
_cell.angle_alpha   90.00
_cell.angle_beta   90.00
_cell.angle_gamma   90.00
#
_symmetry.space_group_name_H-M   'P 1'
#
loop_
_entity.id
_entity.type
_entity.pdbx_description
1 polymer ?
#
loop_
_entity_poly.entity_id
_entity_poly.type
_entity_poly.pdbx_seq_one_letter_code
_entity_poly.pdbx_strand_id
1 'polypeptide(L)'
;MVGDGINDTAALASAHVGIAIGGGVGAASDVSSIVLMNDRLSQLLDALELSRLTMKTVKQNLWWAFGYNIVGIPVAAGVLLPSTGTMLTPSIAGALMGLSSIGVMTNSLLLRLKFQSRQKEIHGPSVIVEIPSDASNSLNQEKLRHPYPTSR
;
A
#
# COMPACT_ATOMS: atom_id res chain seq x y z
N MET A 1 -2.73 -9.68 11.16
CA MET A 1 -3.34 -9.42 12.47
C MET A 1 -2.89 -8.05 12.94
N VAL A 2 -3.72 -7.34 13.69
CA VAL A 2 -3.39 -6.02 14.25
C VAL A 2 -3.60 -6.08 15.75
N GLY A 3 -2.66 -5.58 16.54
CA GLY A 3 -2.73 -5.62 18.00
C GLY A 3 -1.75 -4.63 18.64
N ASP A 4 -1.81 -4.49 19.96
CA ASP A 4 -0.86 -3.70 20.75
C ASP A 4 0.42 -4.49 21.10
N GLY A 5 0.31 -5.82 21.06
CA GLY A 5 1.35 -6.80 21.35
C GLY A 5 1.71 -6.94 22.83
N ILE A 6 0.76 -6.62 23.74
CA ILE A 6 0.86 -7.02 25.15
C ILE A 6 0.31 -8.45 25.31
N ASN A 7 -0.91 -8.68 24.83
CA ASN A 7 -1.57 -10.00 24.90
C ASN A 7 -1.62 -10.70 23.53
N ASP A 8 -1.33 -9.94 22.47
CA ASP A 8 -1.54 -10.35 21.08
C ASP A 8 -0.27 -10.89 20.41
N THR A 9 0.85 -10.97 21.12
CA THR A 9 2.19 -11.25 20.58
C THR A 9 2.27 -12.57 19.83
N ALA A 10 1.72 -13.66 20.40
CA ALA A 10 1.74 -14.97 19.74
C ALA A 10 0.96 -14.96 18.43
N ALA A 11 -0.17 -14.26 18.41
CA ALA A 11 -1.01 -14.20 17.23
C ALA A 11 -0.50 -13.16 16.20
N LEU A 12 0.20 -12.09 16.62
CA LEU A 12 1.01 -11.22 15.76
C LEU A 12 2.15 -12.01 15.07
N ALA A 13 2.88 -12.84 15.82
CA ALA A 13 3.97 -13.66 15.30
C ALA A 13 3.49 -14.73 14.30
N SER A 14 2.30 -15.29 14.52
CA SER A 14 1.71 -16.30 13.63
C SER A 14 1.08 -15.71 12.36
N ALA A 15 0.86 -14.40 12.31
CA ALA A 15 0.18 -13.77 11.19
C ALA A 15 1.09 -13.64 9.97
N HIS A 16 0.52 -13.79 8.77
CA HIS A 16 1.23 -13.50 7.51
C HIS A 16 1.83 -12.08 7.49
N VAL A 17 1.11 -11.13 8.11
CA VAL A 17 1.57 -9.77 8.39
C VAL A 17 1.03 -9.40 9.77
N GLY A 18 1.93 -9.27 10.74
CA GLY A 18 1.64 -8.75 12.08
C GLY A 18 1.87 -7.25 12.13
N ILE A 19 0.88 -6.49 12.60
CA ILE A 19 0.95 -5.02 12.70
C ILE A 19 0.74 -4.59 14.16
N ALA A 20 1.78 -4.02 14.75
CA ALA A 20 1.72 -3.47 16.11
C ALA A 20 1.30 -1.99 16.08
N ILE A 21 0.44 -1.57 17.02
CA ILE A 21 0.01 -0.17 17.20
C ILE A 21 0.66 0.43 18.46
N GLY A 22 0.85 1.75 18.50
CA GLY A 22 1.22 2.46 19.74
C GLY A 22 2.68 2.36 20.11
N GLY A 23 3.55 2.23 19.11
CA GLY A 23 5.00 2.16 19.32
C GLY A 23 5.55 0.76 19.61
N GLY A 24 4.68 -0.26 19.76
CA GLY A 24 5.08 -1.66 19.92
C GLY A 24 5.98 -1.88 21.14
N VAL A 25 5.43 -1.69 22.34
CA VAL A 25 6.21 -1.84 23.58
C VAL A 25 6.52 -3.31 23.84
N GLY A 26 7.80 -3.63 24.11
CA GLY A 26 8.22 -4.97 24.50
C GLY A 26 8.25 -5.96 23.34
N ALA A 27 7.72 -7.17 23.54
CA ALA A 27 7.82 -8.26 22.55
C ALA A 27 7.03 -7.98 21.25
N ALA A 28 6.15 -6.99 21.23
CA ALA A 28 5.34 -6.59 20.08
C ALA A 28 6.18 -6.11 18.88
N SER A 29 7.19 -5.25 19.13
CA SER A 29 8.05 -4.70 18.08
C SER A 29 8.90 -5.78 17.42
N ASP A 30 9.31 -6.77 18.21
CA ASP A 30 10.26 -7.80 17.77
C ASP A 30 9.60 -8.84 16.86
N VAL A 31 8.32 -9.14 17.08
CA VAL A 31 7.58 -10.15 16.31
C VAL A 31 6.75 -9.58 15.18
N SER A 32 6.45 -8.28 15.20
CA SER A 32 5.59 -7.65 14.19
C SER A 32 6.37 -7.25 12.93
N SER A 33 5.72 -7.36 11.76
CA SER A 33 6.31 -6.98 10.48
C SER A 33 6.25 -5.46 10.25
N ILE A 34 5.27 -4.79 10.88
CA ILE A 34 5.03 -3.36 10.77
C ILE A 34 4.69 -2.83 12.17
N VAL A 35 5.37 -1.76 12.59
CA VAL A 35 5.08 -1.06 13.85
C VAL A 35 4.59 0.34 13.51
N LEU A 36 3.36 0.66 13.92
CA LEU A 36 2.82 2.02 13.84
C LEU A 36 3.32 2.82 15.05
N MET A 37 4.04 3.90 14.77
CA MET A 37 4.67 4.74 15.79
C MET A 37 3.67 5.57 16.60
N ASN A 38 2.49 5.86 16.03
CA ASN A 38 1.43 6.59 16.72
C ASN A 38 0.21 5.70 16.94
N ASP A 39 -0.58 6.02 17.97
CA ASP A 39 -1.90 5.42 18.23
C ASP A 39 -2.98 5.95 17.27
N ARG A 40 -2.68 5.98 15.97
CA ARG A 40 -3.63 6.39 14.93
C ARG A 40 -3.91 5.23 14.00
N LEU A 41 -5.11 4.67 14.10
CA LEU A 41 -5.57 3.61 13.22
C LEU A 41 -5.59 4.05 11.74
N SER A 42 -5.63 5.35 11.45
CA SER A 42 -5.52 5.85 10.07
C SER A 42 -4.17 5.52 9.42
N GLN A 43 -3.09 5.38 10.18
CA GLN A 43 -1.78 4.97 9.66
C GLN A 43 -1.77 3.53 9.13
N LEU A 44 -2.67 2.68 9.63
CA LEU A 44 -2.86 1.33 9.10
C LEU A 44 -3.35 1.38 7.65
N LEU A 45 -4.30 2.28 7.35
CA LEU A 45 -4.81 2.46 5.99
C LEU A 45 -3.72 2.99 5.06
N ASP A 46 -2.92 3.95 5.54
CA ASP A 46 -1.77 4.48 4.80
C ASP A 46 -0.76 3.39 4.46
N ALA A 47 -0.41 2.52 5.43
CA ALA A 47 0.53 1.42 5.21
C ALA A 47 0.01 0.41 4.17
N LEU A 48 -1.29 0.08 4.21
CA LEU A 48 -1.91 -0.82 3.24
C LEU A 48 -1.97 -0.21 1.84
N GLU A 49 -2.32 1.07 1.72
CA GLU A 49 -2.37 1.76 0.43
C GLU A 49 -0.96 1.92 -0.17
N LEU A 50 0.03 2.27 0.66
CA LEU A 50 1.43 2.31 0.24
C LEU A 50 1.91 0.96 -0.28
N SER A 51 1.60 -0.13 0.42
CA SER A 51 1.93 -1.49 -0.02
C SER A 51 1.33 -1.80 -1.40
N ARG A 52 0.04 -1.52 -1.60
CA ARG A 52 -0.64 -1.74 -2.89
C ARG A 52 0.00 -0.95 -4.04
N LEU A 53 0.27 0.34 -3.80
CA LEU A 53 0.88 1.19 -4.81
C LEU A 53 2.31 0.73 -5.13
N THR A 54 3.08 0.34 -4.12
CA THR A 54 4.43 -0.24 -4.29
C THR A 54 4.37 -1.49 -5.15
N MET A 55 3.43 -2.40 -4.86
CA MET A 55 3.24 -3.62 -5.65
C MET A 55 2.80 -3.38 -7.08
N LYS A 56 2.00 -2.34 -7.32
CA LYS A 56 1.68 -1.91 -8.69
C LYS A 56 2.93 -1.43 -9.44
N THR A 57 3.75 -0.60 -8.81
CA THR A 57 5.00 -0.08 -9.40
C THR A 57 5.98 -1.21 -9.69
N VAL A 58 6.18 -2.14 -8.76
CA VAL A 58 7.06 -3.30 -8.96
C VAL A 58 6.58 -4.15 -10.14
N LYS A 59 5.28 -4.45 -10.24
CA LYS A 59 4.73 -5.19 -11.39
C LYS A 59 4.97 -4.47 -12.71
N GLN A 60 4.83 -3.15 -12.76
CA GLN A 60 5.12 -2.35 -13.95
C GLN A 60 6.60 -2.39 -14.33
N ASN A 61 7.50 -2.21 -13.36
CA ASN A 61 8.94 -2.26 -13.58
C ASN A 61 9.37 -3.63 -14.10
N LEU A 62 8.80 -4.70 -13.54
CA LEU A 62 9.07 -6.07 -13.95
C LEU A 62 8.53 -6.36 -15.36
N TRP A 63 7.38 -5.79 -15.73
CA TRP A 63 6.82 -5.89 -17.07
C TRP A 63 7.76 -5.27 -18.13
N TRP A 64 8.33 -4.11 -17.84
CA TRP A 64 9.34 -3.48 -18.70
C TRP A 64 10.63 -4.31 -18.80
N ALA A 65 11.11 -4.83 -17.68
CA ALA A 65 12.30 -5.67 -17.64
C ALA A 65 12.12 -6.94 -18.48
N PHE A 66 11.00 -7.65 -18.34
CA PHE A 66 10.70 -8.82 -19.17
C PHE A 66 10.43 -8.45 -20.62
N GLY A 67 9.67 -7.37 -20.88
CA GLY A 67 9.36 -6.93 -22.24
C GLY A 67 10.61 -6.65 -23.07
N TYR A 68 11.59 -5.94 -22.49
CA TYR A 68 12.87 -5.71 -23.15
C TYR A 68 13.64 -7.01 -23.41
N ASN A 69 13.69 -7.93 -22.44
CA ASN A 69 14.40 -9.20 -22.62
C ASN A 69 13.72 -10.12 -23.65
N ILE A 70 12.39 -10.18 -23.66
CA ILE A 70 11.61 -10.97 -24.62
C ILE A 70 11.84 -10.48 -26.05
N VAL A 71 12.00 -9.16 -26.26
CA VAL A 71 12.33 -8.61 -27.57
C VAL A 71 13.82 -8.73 -27.87
N GLY A 72 14.68 -8.44 -26.90
CA GLY A 72 16.13 -8.41 -27.06
C GLY A 72 16.76 -9.76 -27.35
N ILE A 73 16.26 -10.85 -26.74
CA ILE A 73 16.81 -12.20 -26.93
C ILE A 73 16.62 -12.70 -28.38
N PRO A 74 15.41 -12.68 -28.99
CA PRO A 74 15.22 -13.05 -30.39
C PRO A 74 16.02 -12.17 -31.36
N VAL A 75 16.11 -10.87 -31.07
CA VAL A 75 16.90 -9.95 -31.89
C VAL A 75 18.38 -10.31 -31.85
N ALA A 76 18.93 -10.57 -30.66
CA ALA A 76 20.31 -11.02 -30.48
C ALA A 76 20.57 -12.42 -31.06
N ALA A 77 19.55 -13.30 -31.04
CA ALA A 77 19.59 -14.63 -31.65
C ALA A 77 19.55 -14.60 -33.19
N GLY A 78 19.44 -13.41 -33.81
CA GLY A 78 19.60 -13.24 -35.25
C GLY A 78 18.31 -13.24 -36.06
N VAL A 79 17.13 -13.09 -35.42
CA VAL A 79 15.85 -12.95 -36.14
C VAL A 79 15.84 -11.78 -37.13
N LEU A 80 16.61 -10.72 -36.86
CA LEU A 80 16.73 -9.54 -37.71
C LEU A 80 17.88 -9.60 -38.74
N LEU A 81 18.68 -10.67 -38.75
CA LEU A 81 19.74 -10.87 -39.75
C LEU A 81 19.21 -10.90 -41.20
N PRO A 82 18.08 -11.56 -41.52
CA PRO A 82 17.60 -11.64 -42.90
C PRO A 82 17.10 -10.31 -43.47
N SER A 83 16.67 -9.38 -42.61
CA SER A 83 16.02 -8.12 -43.03
C SER A 83 16.91 -6.89 -42.91
N THR A 84 17.84 -6.85 -41.95
CA THR A 84 18.53 -5.60 -41.58
C THR A 84 20.06 -5.74 -41.54
N GLY A 85 20.60 -6.97 -41.54
CA GLY A 85 22.05 -7.22 -41.46
C GLY A 85 22.73 -6.75 -40.16
N THR A 86 21.98 -6.21 -39.21
CA THR A 86 22.49 -5.67 -37.94
C THR A 86 22.42 -6.72 -36.85
N MET A 87 23.58 -7.10 -36.29
CA MET A 87 23.64 -7.76 -34.99
C MET A 87 23.48 -6.70 -33.88
N LEU A 88 22.75 -7.05 -32.83
CA LEU A 88 22.59 -6.17 -31.68
C LEU A 88 23.90 -6.15 -30.89
N THR A 89 24.67 -5.06 -31.02
CA THR A 89 25.96 -4.92 -30.37
C THR A 89 25.78 -4.81 -28.84
N PRO A 90 26.62 -5.47 -28.02
CA PRO A 90 26.54 -5.41 -26.56
C PRO A 90 26.53 -3.98 -25.99
N SER A 91 27.16 -3.03 -26.68
CA SER A 91 27.16 -1.60 -26.32
C SER A 91 25.77 -0.97 -26.38
N ILE A 92 24.99 -1.24 -27.43
CA ILE A 92 23.62 -0.72 -27.60
C ILE A 92 22.68 -1.39 -26.59
N ALA A 93 22.86 -2.70 -26.37
CA ALA A 93 22.10 -3.43 -25.35
C ALA A 93 22.35 -2.85 -23.95
N GLY A 94 23.60 -2.55 -23.61
CA GLY A 94 23.98 -1.92 -22.35
C GLY A 94 23.42 -0.50 -22.20
N ALA A 95 23.44 0.29 -23.27
CA ALA A 95 22.85 1.64 -23.27
C ALA A 95 21.33 1.60 -23.02
N LEU A 96 20.61 0.70 -23.70
CA LEU A 96 19.17 0.50 -23.49
C LEU A 96 18.85 0.01 -22.08
N MET A 97 19.68 -0.89 -21.53
CA MET A 97 19.55 -1.37 -20.16
C MET A 97 19.75 -0.24 -19.12
N GLY A 98 20.71 0.66 -19.36
CA GLY A 98 20.92 1.86 -18.55
C GLY A 98 19.72 2.83 -18.60
N LEU A 99 19.20 3.11 -19.80
CA LEU A 99 18.02 3.95 -19.98
C LEU A 99 16.77 3.36 -19.30
N SER A 100 16.58 2.05 -19.38
CA SER A 100 15.49 1.33 -18.71
C SER A 100 15.56 1.49 -17.19
N SER A 101 16.77 1.42 -16.61
CA SER A 101 16.98 1.61 -15.17
C SER A 101 16.57 3.02 -14.70
N ILE A 102 16.90 4.05 -15.47
CA ILE A 102 16.47 5.43 -15.18
C ILE A 102 14.95 5.56 -15.24
N GLY A 103 14.29 4.94 -16.22
CA GLY A 103 12.84 4.91 -16.33
C GLY A 103 12.17 4.22 -15.15
N VAL A 104 12.67 3.04 -14.77
CA VAL A 104 12.21 2.26 -13.61
C VAL A 104 12.43 3.02 -12.29
N MET A 105 13.58 3.67 -12.13
CA MET A 105 13.88 4.52 -10.99
C MET A 105 12.89 5.68 -10.93
N THR A 106 12.68 6.40 -12.04
CA THR A 106 11.73 7.52 -12.12
C THR A 106 10.31 7.09 -11.77
N ASN A 107 9.84 5.93 -12.27
CA ASN A 107 8.54 5.37 -11.93
C ASN A 107 8.44 5.05 -10.43
N SER A 108 9.54 4.58 -9.84
CA SER A 108 9.63 4.30 -8.40
C SER A 108 9.63 5.57 -7.56
N LEU A 109 10.26 6.67 -8.00
CA LEU A 109 10.16 7.96 -7.33
C LEU A 109 8.76 8.57 -7.44
N LEU A 110 8.08 8.38 -8.58
CA LEU A 110 6.72 8.88 -8.81
C LEU A 110 5.69 8.25 -7.84
N LEU A 111 5.99 7.07 -7.29
CA LEU A 111 5.21 6.43 -6.24
C LEU A 111 4.99 7.38 -5.05
N ARG A 112 6.02 8.14 -4.65
CA ARG A 112 5.95 9.08 -3.52
C ARG A 112 4.88 10.15 -3.74
N LEU A 113 4.79 10.69 -4.95
CA LEU A 113 3.81 11.71 -5.32
C LEU A 113 2.39 11.13 -5.39
N LYS A 114 2.25 9.91 -5.94
CA LYS A 114 0.97 9.20 -5.99
C LYS A 114 0.45 8.90 -4.58
N PHE A 115 1.34 8.44 -3.69
CA PHE A 115 1.00 8.16 -2.31
C PHE A 115 0.54 9.42 -1.55
N GLN A 116 1.27 10.55 -1.68
CA GLN A 116 0.83 11.81 -1.06
C GLN A 116 -0.55 12.28 -1.53
N SER A 117 -0.85 12.10 -2.82
CA SER A 117 -2.16 12.45 -3.38
C SER A 117 -3.27 11.57 -2.78
N ARG A 118 -3.03 10.26 -2.66
CA ARG A 118 -3.94 9.29 -2.03
C ARG A 118 -4.15 9.54 -0.55
N GLN A 119 -3.09 9.89 0.18
CA GLN A 119 -3.18 10.21 1.60
C GLN A 119 -4.08 11.42 1.85
N LYS A 120 -4.06 12.41 0.96
CA LYS A 120 -4.93 13.59 1.00
C LYS A 120 -6.40 13.25 0.73
N GLU A 121 -6.69 12.22 -0.08
CA GLU A 121 -8.05 11.70 -0.27
C GLU A 121 -8.55 10.96 0.99
N ILE A 122 -7.70 10.11 1.59
CA ILE A 122 -8.05 9.32 2.78
C ILE A 122 -8.26 10.20 4.02
N HIS A 123 -7.45 11.24 4.18
CA HIS A 123 -7.52 12.18 5.31
C HIS A 123 -8.22 13.50 4.97
N GLY A 124 -8.86 13.58 3.80
CA GLY A 124 -9.65 14.75 3.39
C GLY A 124 -10.82 15.00 4.34
N PRO A 125 -11.47 16.18 4.29
CA PRO A 125 -12.59 16.47 5.17
C PRO A 125 -13.64 15.38 4.98
N SER A 126 -13.92 14.65 6.07
CA SER A 126 -15.05 13.75 6.14
C SER A 126 -16.25 14.56 5.70
N VAL A 127 -16.96 14.13 4.66
CA VAL A 127 -18.27 14.70 4.35
C VAL A 127 -19.05 14.60 5.66
N ILE A 128 -19.30 15.74 6.29
CA ILE A 128 -20.21 15.81 7.43
C ILE A 128 -21.53 15.37 6.84
N VAL A 129 -21.89 14.12 7.08
CA VAL A 129 -23.25 13.65 6.85
C VAL A 129 -24.06 14.45 7.84
N GLU A 130 -24.64 15.54 7.36
CA GLU A 130 -25.55 16.38 8.09
C GLU A 130 -26.77 15.50 8.39
N ILE A 131 -26.75 14.85 9.56
CA ILE A 131 -27.90 14.07 10.04
C ILE A 131 -29.03 15.09 10.19
N PRO A 132 -30.14 14.96 9.46
CA PRO A 132 -31.25 15.89 9.58
C PRO A 132 -31.65 16.02 11.05
N SER A 133 -31.71 17.25 11.56
CA SER A 133 -31.97 17.58 12.97
C SER A 133 -33.28 16.98 13.52
N ASP A 134 -34.15 16.52 12.64
CA ASP A 134 -35.46 15.97 13.00
C ASP A 134 -35.38 14.52 13.51
N ALA A 135 -34.31 13.79 13.17
CA ALA A 135 -34.09 12.41 13.61
C ALA A 135 -33.52 12.32 15.05
N SER A 136 -32.80 13.35 15.52
CA SER A 136 -32.24 13.38 16.88
C SER A 136 -33.28 13.72 17.95
N ASN A 137 -34.30 14.52 17.60
CA ASN A 137 -35.38 14.89 18.51
C ASN A 137 -36.41 13.76 18.72
N SER A 138 -36.62 12.90 17.73
CA SER A 138 -37.51 11.73 17.85
C SER A 138 -36.89 10.63 18.73
N LEU A 139 -35.59 10.37 18.59
CA LEU A 139 -34.88 9.36 19.37
C LEU A 139 -34.75 9.74 20.87
N ASN A 140 -34.56 11.04 21.16
CA ASN A 140 -34.54 11.54 22.54
C ASN A 140 -35.92 11.48 23.21
N GLN A 141 -37.00 11.73 22.46
CA GLN A 141 -38.36 11.62 23.01
C GLN A 141 -38.78 10.18 23.31
N GLU A 142 -38.35 9.21 22.50
CA GLU A 142 -38.66 7.80 22.73
C GLU A 142 -37.92 7.25 23.96
N LYS A 143 -36.66 7.66 24.17
CA LYS A 143 -35.84 7.27 25.33
C LYS A 143 -36.33 7.87 26.66
N LEU A 144 -37.09 8.96 26.62
CA LEU A 144 -37.69 9.61 27.80
C LEU A 144 -39.04 9.00 28.23
N ARG A 145 -39.71 8.21 27.37
CA ARG A 145 -41.03 7.64 27.67
C ARG A 145 -41.01 6.30 28.41
N HIS A 146 -39.87 5.60 28.47
CA HIS A 146 -39.74 4.33 29.19
C HIS A 146 -38.49 4.28 30.07
N PRO A 147 -38.55 4.83 31.30
CA PRO A 147 -37.57 4.52 32.32
C PRO A 147 -37.78 3.05 32.73
N TYR A 148 -36.80 2.19 32.44
CA TYR A 148 -36.79 0.81 32.94
C TYR A 148 -36.98 0.79 34.47
N PRO A 149 -37.81 -0.11 35.03
CA PRO A 149 -37.87 -0.30 36.46
C PRO A 149 -36.58 -0.96 36.93
N THR A 150 -35.87 -0.31 37.85
CA THR A 150 -34.76 -0.90 38.58
C THR A 150 -35.30 -1.95 39.54
N SER A 151 -35.14 -3.23 39.21
CA SER A 151 -35.33 -4.34 40.15
C SER A 151 -34.04 -4.59 40.92
N ARG A 152 -34.17 -4.60 42.25
CA ARG A 152 -33.18 -5.00 43.26
C ARG A 152 -32.70 -6.43 43.09
#